data_AF-A0A3C0J7D8-F1
#
_entry.id   AF-A0A3C0J7D8-F1
#
_cell.length_a   1.000
_cell.length_b   1.000
_cell.length_c   1.000
_cell.angle_alpha   90.00
_cell.angle_beta   90.00
_cell.angle_gamma   90.00
#
_symmetry.space_group_name_H-M   'P 1'
#
loop_
_entity.id
_entity.type
_entity.pdbx_description
1 polymer ?
#
loop_
_entity_poly.entity_id
_entity_poly.type
_entity_poly.pdbx_seq_one_letter_code
_entity_poly.pdbx_strand_id
1 'polypeptide(L)'
;MLEKEKLLLRIKKLSKKIGSVKIYLNEYKTEGTGMGYYFDKNDKLWKSYVCGEFYFITKKSENEIDVIERLYDSVCEEVEAHEKPLEKIKKIEPKLQSVPIVLNAQSCGSYAIGYFYDQKAKRWATYHNNERGSSSYFYHNSEEEAIVEVYKMVSVEYKLQQH
;
A
#
# COMPACT_ATOMS: atom_id res chain seq x y z
N MET A 1 29.33 -3.46 4.75
CA MET A 1 28.74 -4.82 4.65
C MET A 1 27.82 -5.15 5.83
N LEU A 2 28.25 -4.99 7.08
CA LEU A 2 27.42 -5.31 8.26
C LEU A 2 26.07 -4.57 8.31
N GLU A 3 26.02 -3.32 7.86
CA GLU A 3 24.80 -2.49 7.85
C GLU A 3 23.75 -3.00 6.85
N LYS A 4 24.17 -3.25 5.60
CA LYS A 4 23.34 -3.87 4.56
C LYS A 4 22.71 -5.18 5.05
N GLU A 5 23.51 -6.10 5.58
CA GLU A 5 23.01 -7.40 6.06
C GLU A 5 21.98 -7.25 7.20
N LYS A 6 22.23 -6.31 8.13
CA LYS A 6 21.28 -5.99 9.21
C LYS A 6 19.96 -5.45 8.66
N LEU A 7 20.00 -4.54 7.69
CA LEU A 7 18.79 -4.00 7.05
C LEU A 7 18.00 -5.09 6.33
N LEU A 8 18.66 -5.90 5.49
CA LEU A 8 18.01 -7.00 4.77
C LEU A 8 17.39 -8.03 5.72
N LEU A 9 18.05 -8.33 6.85
CA LEU A 9 17.51 -9.23 7.86
C LEU A 9 16.30 -8.64 8.59
N ARG A 10 16.28 -7.33 8.85
CA ARG A 10 15.10 -6.64 9.39
C ARG A 10 13.94 -6.65 8.40
N ILE A 11 14.20 -6.31 7.13
CA ILE A 11 13.21 -6.38 6.05
C ILE A 11 12.59 -7.76 5.97
N LYS A 12 13.40 -8.83 5.94
CA LYS A 12 12.92 -10.23 5.90
C LYS A 12 12.09 -10.63 7.13
N LYS A 13 12.36 -10.05 8.30
CA LYS A 13 11.55 -10.29 9.50
C LYS A 13 10.20 -9.58 9.40
N LEU A 14 10.20 -8.32 8.95
CA LEU A 14 9.01 -7.50 8.82
C LEU A 14 8.11 -7.95 7.67
N SER A 15 8.67 -8.50 6.59
CA SER A 15 7.92 -9.00 5.44
C SER A 15 6.93 -10.11 5.80
N LYS A 16 7.07 -10.76 6.96
CA LYS A 16 6.11 -11.75 7.46
C LYS A 16 4.82 -11.14 8.00
N LYS A 17 4.76 -9.81 8.14
CA LYS A 17 3.64 -9.07 8.73
C LYS A 17 2.81 -8.29 7.70
N ILE A 18 3.19 -8.31 6.42
CA ILE A 18 2.60 -7.48 5.35
C ILE A 18 1.71 -8.27 4.39
N GLY A 19 1.05 -9.32 4.89
CA GLY A 19 0.11 -10.12 4.12
C GLY A 19 0.74 -10.73 2.86
N SER A 20 0.13 -10.46 1.70
CA SER A 20 0.55 -10.98 0.39
C SER A 20 1.59 -10.11 -0.32
N VAL A 21 1.96 -8.94 0.23
CA VAL A 21 2.91 -8.02 -0.37
C VAL A 21 4.29 -8.65 -0.44
N LYS A 22 4.83 -8.81 -1.65
CA LYS A 22 6.11 -9.47 -1.88
C LYS A 22 7.28 -8.49 -1.75
N ILE A 23 8.40 -8.99 -1.22
CA ILE A 23 9.67 -8.25 -1.17
C ILE A 23 10.67 -8.86 -2.13
N TYR A 24 11.19 -8.05 -3.04
CA TYR A 24 12.17 -8.44 -4.05
C TYR A 24 13.53 -7.82 -3.72
N LEU A 25 14.53 -8.66 -3.45
CA LEU A 25 15.86 -8.22 -3.05
C LEU A 25 16.82 -8.37 -4.22
N ASN A 26 17.37 -7.26 -4.70
CA ASN A 26 18.23 -7.22 -5.88
C ASN A 26 17.57 -7.82 -7.13
N GLU A 27 16.27 -7.57 -7.29
CA GLU A 27 15.45 -8.08 -8.39
C GLU A 27 14.52 -6.97 -8.89
N TYR A 28 14.29 -6.93 -10.20
CA TYR A 28 13.32 -6.02 -10.82
C TYR A 28 12.04 -6.78 -11.17
N LYS A 29 10.90 -6.30 -10.67
CA LYS A 29 9.57 -6.80 -10.98
C LYS A 29 8.60 -5.66 -11.23
N THR A 30 7.73 -5.86 -12.20
CA THR A 30 6.66 -4.91 -12.58
C THR A 30 5.26 -5.48 -12.39
N GLU A 31 5.15 -6.78 -12.09
CA GLU A 31 3.88 -7.48 -11.98
C GLU A 31 3.57 -7.87 -10.53
N GLY A 32 2.30 -7.75 -10.16
CA GLY A 32 1.79 -8.08 -8.83
C GLY A 32 2.10 -7.01 -7.78
N THR A 33 1.58 -7.25 -6.57
CA THR A 33 1.75 -6.35 -5.42
C THR A 33 3.03 -6.67 -4.67
N GLY A 34 3.94 -5.71 -4.60
CA GLY A 34 5.21 -5.87 -3.94
C GLY A 34 6.07 -4.62 -3.93
N MET A 35 7.27 -4.76 -3.37
CA MET A 35 8.26 -3.70 -3.34
C MET A 35 9.65 -4.33 -3.34
N GLY A 36 10.65 -3.58 -3.79
CA GLY A 36 11.98 -4.13 -3.89
C GLY A 36 13.03 -3.12 -4.21
N TYR A 37 14.23 -3.63 -4.45
CA TYR A 37 15.34 -2.83 -4.93
C TYR A 37 16.18 -3.62 -5.94
N TYR A 38 16.82 -2.92 -6.88
CA TYR A 38 17.69 -3.50 -7.90
C TYR A 38 18.73 -2.50 -8.39
N PHE A 39 19.79 -3.00 -9.02
CA PHE A 39 20.72 -2.19 -9.79
C PHE A 39 20.29 -2.11 -11.25
N ASP A 40 20.04 -0.91 -11.76
CA ASP A 40 19.74 -0.70 -13.17
C ASP A 40 21.05 -0.51 -13.96
N LYS A 41 21.29 -1.41 -14.92
CA LYS A 41 22.50 -1.39 -15.74
C LYS A 41 22.50 -0.24 -16.76
N ASN A 42 21.34 0.31 -17.12
CA ASN A 42 21.22 1.35 -18.13
C ASN A 42 21.70 2.70 -17.61
N ASP A 43 21.21 3.11 -16.43
CA ASP A 43 21.62 4.37 -15.80
C ASP A 43 22.69 4.19 -14.71
N LYS A 44 23.09 2.94 -14.43
CA LYS A 44 24.11 2.57 -13.43
C LYS A 44 23.76 3.03 -12.01
N LEU A 45 22.47 3.11 -11.70
CA LEU A 45 21.98 3.49 -10.37
C LEU A 45 21.28 2.32 -9.69
N TRP A 46 21.41 2.27 -8.38
CA TRP A 46 20.51 1.49 -7.54
C TRP A 46 19.15 2.17 -7.46
N LYS A 47 18.09 1.36 -7.42
CA LYS A 47 16.71 1.82 -7.39
C LYS A 47 15.91 1.03 -6.37
N SER A 48 15.09 1.70 -5.58
CA SER A 48 13.99 1.08 -4.85
C SER A 48 12.66 1.41 -5.52
N TYR A 49 11.71 0.50 -5.39
CA TYR A 49 10.44 0.59 -6.09
C TYR A 49 9.30 -0.07 -5.32
N VAL A 50 8.08 0.32 -5.68
CA VAL A 50 6.83 -0.35 -5.33
C VAL A 50 6.14 -0.75 -6.64
N CYS A 51 5.61 -1.96 -6.70
CA CYS A 51 4.81 -2.48 -7.81
C CYS A 51 3.44 -2.95 -7.29
N GLY A 52 2.41 -2.74 -8.09
CA GLY A 52 1.02 -3.07 -7.78
C GLY A 52 0.18 -2.76 -9.01
N GLU A 53 -0.96 -2.09 -8.83
CA GLU A 53 -1.69 -1.54 -9.98
C GLU A 53 -0.88 -0.47 -10.72
N PHE A 54 -0.05 0.26 -9.98
CA PHE A 54 0.89 1.21 -10.54
C PHE A 54 2.31 0.87 -10.11
N TYR A 55 3.26 1.20 -10.98
CA TYR A 55 4.69 1.06 -10.72
C TYR A 55 5.31 2.42 -10.43
N PHE A 56 6.07 2.52 -9.34
CA PHE A 56 6.78 3.73 -8.99
C PHE A 56 8.19 3.44 -8.47
N ILE A 57 9.17 4.20 -8.98
CA ILE A 57 10.50 4.28 -8.37
C ILE A 57 10.41 5.20 -7.16
N THR A 58 10.78 4.69 -5.98
CA THR A 58 10.72 5.46 -4.74
C THR A 58 12.05 6.11 -4.37
N LYS A 59 13.18 5.58 -4.86
CA LYS A 59 14.52 6.20 -4.75
C LYS A 59 15.42 5.75 -5.89
N LYS A 60 16.33 6.63 -6.30
CA LYS A 60 17.52 6.31 -7.10
C LYS A 60 18.75 6.79 -6.34
N SER A 61 19.83 6.01 -6.32
CA SER A 61 21.11 6.41 -5.73
C SER A 61 22.26 5.62 -6.37
N GLU A 62 23.47 6.18 -6.35
CA GLU A 62 24.69 5.44 -6.65
C GLU A 62 25.05 4.47 -5.51
N ASN A 63 24.57 4.74 -4.29
CA ASN A 63 24.79 3.91 -3.11
C ASN A 63 23.64 2.91 -2.93
N GLU A 64 23.99 1.62 -2.86
CA GLU A 64 23.03 0.54 -2.60
C GLU A 64 22.33 0.70 -1.24
N ILE A 65 23.05 1.17 -0.21
CA ILE A 65 22.51 1.27 1.14
C ILE A 65 21.33 2.25 1.18
N ASP A 66 21.44 3.41 0.54
CA ASP A 66 20.37 4.42 0.52
C ASP A 66 19.04 3.87 -0.03
N VAL A 67 19.09 3.01 -1.05
CA VAL A 67 17.87 2.43 -1.62
C VAL A 67 17.32 1.29 -0.77
N ILE A 68 18.19 0.56 -0.07
CA ILE A 68 17.77 -0.46 0.90
C ILE A 68 17.12 0.20 2.12
N GLU A 69 17.63 1.35 2.58
CA GLU A 69 17.01 2.16 3.64
C GLU A 69 15.62 2.63 3.20
N ARG A 70 15.49 3.18 1.99
CA ARG A 70 14.17 3.55 1.48
C ARG A 70 13.20 2.36 1.41
N LEU A 71 13.69 1.19 0.97
CA LEU A 71 12.89 -0.04 0.96
C LEU A 71 12.49 -0.44 2.38
N TYR A 72 13.40 -0.36 3.36
CA TYR A 72 13.10 -0.62 4.76
C TYR A 72 11.98 0.29 5.29
N ASP A 73 12.03 1.59 4.98
CA ASP A 73 10.98 2.53 5.34
C ASP A 73 9.63 2.15 4.73
N SER A 74 9.60 1.81 3.43
CA SER A 74 8.37 1.33 2.76
C SER A 74 7.82 0.06 3.41
N VAL A 75 8.70 -0.87 3.83
CA VAL A 75 8.27 -2.07 4.55
C VAL A 75 7.71 -1.71 5.93
N CYS A 76 8.29 -0.76 6.65
CA CYS A 76 7.77 -0.29 7.93
C CYS A 76 6.39 0.37 7.78
N GLU A 77 6.21 1.23 6.78
CA GLU A 77 4.92 1.84 6.43
C GLU A 77 3.86 0.77 6.14
N GLU A 78 4.22 -0.28 5.39
CA GLU A 78 3.33 -1.38 5.06
C GLU A 78 2.97 -2.24 6.27
N VAL A 79 3.94 -2.50 7.16
CA VAL A 79 3.69 -3.20 8.45
C VAL A 79 2.74 -2.39 9.32
N GLU A 80 2.94 -1.08 9.38
CA GLU A 80 2.05 -0.19 10.13
C GLU A 80 0.63 -0.27 9.56
N ALA A 81 0.46 -0.26 8.23
CA ALA A 81 -0.86 -0.38 7.61
C ALA A 81 -1.57 -1.69 7.94
N HIS A 82 -0.82 -2.79 8.10
CA HIS A 82 -1.35 -4.09 8.50
C HIS A 82 -1.66 -4.19 10.01
N GLU A 83 -1.14 -3.30 10.83
CA GLU A 83 -1.39 -3.31 12.26
C GLU A 83 -2.76 -2.69 12.60
N LYS A 84 -3.74 -3.55 12.86
CA LYS A 84 -5.09 -3.18 13.32
C LYS A 84 -5.78 -2.11 12.45
N PRO A 85 -5.85 -2.30 11.12
CA PRO A 85 -6.35 -1.28 10.20
C PRO A 85 -7.78 -0.81 10.51
N LEU A 86 -8.69 -1.71 10.93
CA LEU A 86 -10.04 -1.34 11.34
C LEU A 86 -10.08 -0.38 12.54
N GLU A 87 -9.24 -0.61 13.55
CA GLU A 87 -9.16 0.31 14.70
C GLU A 87 -8.66 1.69 14.27
N LYS A 88 -7.73 1.75 13.30
CA LYS A 88 -7.19 3.00 12.76
C LYS A 88 -8.22 3.74 11.92
N ILE A 89 -8.97 3.04 11.06
CA ILE A 89 -10.08 3.61 10.29
C ILE A 89 -11.10 4.25 11.24
N LYS A 90 -11.56 3.53 12.27
CA LYS A 90 -12.54 4.04 13.26
C LYS A 90 -12.06 5.28 14.02
N LYS A 91 -10.74 5.48 14.15
CA LYS A 91 -10.15 6.68 14.77
C LYS A 91 -10.09 7.87 13.82
N ILE A 92 -9.97 7.63 12.52
CA ILE A 92 -9.87 8.66 11.49
C ILE A 92 -11.25 9.10 11.00
N GLU A 93 -12.15 8.14 10.79
CA GLU A 93 -13.52 8.34 10.30
C GLU A 93 -14.27 9.54 10.92
N PRO A 94 -14.37 9.70 12.25
CA PRO A 94 -15.09 10.83 12.84
C PRO A 94 -14.41 12.20 12.62
N LYS A 95 -13.19 12.23 12.08
CA LYS A 95 -12.42 13.44 11.78
C LYS A 95 -12.47 13.83 10.29
N LEU A 96 -13.00 12.95 9.44
CA LEU A 96 -13.23 13.26 8.03
C LEU A 96 -14.48 14.14 7.92
N GLN A 97 -14.40 15.21 7.11
CA GLN A 97 -15.49 16.17 6.99
C GLN A 97 -16.53 15.75 5.94
N SER A 98 -16.10 15.09 4.88
CA SER A 98 -16.87 14.95 3.63
C SER A 98 -16.92 13.54 3.04
N VAL A 99 -16.08 12.62 3.53
CA VAL A 99 -15.93 11.28 2.95
C VAL A 99 -16.48 10.21 3.92
N PRO A 100 -17.72 9.74 3.74
CA PRO A 100 -18.24 8.58 4.45
C PRO A 100 -17.38 7.33 4.18
N ILE A 101 -17.14 6.59 5.26
CA ILE A 101 -16.48 5.29 5.19
C ILE A 101 -17.54 4.20 5.30
N VAL A 102 -17.58 3.29 4.33
CA VAL A 102 -18.60 2.26 4.24
C VAL A 102 -17.94 0.88 4.23
N LEU A 103 -18.08 0.17 5.35
CA LEU A 103 -17.44 -1.13 5.57
C LEU A 103 -18.42 -2.27 5.28
N ASN A 104 -17.92 -3.30 4.59
CA ASN A 104 -18.68 -4.51 4.22
C ASN A 104 -20.01 -4.21 3.49
N ALA A 105 -20.06 -3.13 2.71
CA ALA A 105 -21.22 -2.73 1.93
C ALA A 105 -20.80 -1.81 0.77
N GLN A 106 -21.57 -1.87 -0.32
CA GLN A 106 -21.40 -0.96 -1.44
C GLN A 106 -22.25 0.30 -1.25
N SER A 107 -21.63 1.47 -1.39
CA SER A 107 -22.33 2.75 -1.44
C SER A 107 -22.72 3.10 -2.87
N CYS A 108 -23.96 3.55 -3.06
CA CYS A 108 -24.42 4.18 -4.30
C CYS A 108 -24.26 5.71 -4.28
N GLY A 109 -23.69 6.27 -3.20
CA GLY A 109 -23.53 7.71 -3.02
C GLY A 109 -22.29 8.29 -3.71
N SER A 110 -22.35 9.58 -4.03
CA SER A 110 -21.17 10.37 -4.40
C SER A 110 -20.22 10.52 -3.22
N TYR A 111 -18.92 10.47 -3.48
CA TYR A 111 -17.84 10.68 -2.50
C TYR A 111 -17.85 9.73 -1.29
N ALA A 112 -17.31 8.53 -1.46
CA ALA A 112 -17.28 7.50 -0.41
C ALA A 112 -16.07 6.58 -0.60
N ILE A 113 -15.49 6.10 0.51
CA ILE A 113 -14.46 5.06 0.50
C ILE A 113 -15.01 3.84 1.21
N GLY A 114 -14.79 2.65 0.66
CA GLY A 114 -15.30 1.45 1.30
C GLY A 114 -14.81 0.15 0.72
N TYR A 115 -15.35 -0.94 1.25
CA TYR A 115 -15.12 -2.28 0.72
C TYR A 115 -16.36 -3.16 0.85
N PHE A 116 -16.47 -4.16 -0.01
CA PHE A 116 -17.53 -5.18 0.01
C PHE A 116 -17.07 -6.45 -0.71
N TYR A 117 -17.76 -7.57 -0.48
CA TYR A 117 -17.53 -8.78 -1.25
C TYR A 117 -18.33 -8.76 -2.56
N ASP A 118 -17.63 -8.74 -3.70
CA ASP A 118 -18.25 -8.79 -5.03
C ASP A 118 -18.53 -10.25 -5.40
N GLN A 119 -19.80 -10.63 -5.37
CA GLN A 119 -20.26 -11.99 -5.70
C GLN A 119 -19.98 -12.40 -7.15
N LYS A 120 -19.94 -11.45 -8.08
CA LYS A 120 -19.67 -11.74 -9.51
C LYS A 120 -18.19 -12.01 -9.73
N ALA A 121 -17.33 -11.16 -9.17
CA ALA A 121 -15.89 -11.31 -9.26
C ALA A 121 -15.34 -12.39 -8.31
N LYS A 122 -16.12 -12.81 -7.30
CA LYS A 122 -15.72 -13.71 -6.20
C LYS A 122 -14.49 -13.22 -5.44
N ARG A 123 -14.39 -11.90 -5.26
CA ARG A 123 -13.24 -11.20 -4.67
C ARG A 123 -13.73 -10.05 -3.79
N TRP A 124 -12.89 -9.64 -2.84
CA TRP A 124 -13.16 -8.44 -2.06
C TRP A 124 -12.82 -7.21 -2.90
N ALA A 125 -13.77 -6.30 -3.04
CA ALA A 125 -13.59 -5.06 -3.78
C ALA A 125 -13.44 -3.91 -2.79
N THR A 126 -12.43 -3.08 -2.97
CA THR A 126 -12.40 -1.73 -2.40
C THR A 126 -12.84 -0.72 -3.45
N TYR A 127 -13.40 0.38 -2.98
CA TYR A 127 -13.81 1.45 -3.87
C TYR A 127 -13.52 2.83 -3.29
N HIS A 128 -13.26 3.76 -4.21
CA HIS A 128 -13.26 5.18 -3.95
C HIS A 128 -14.18 5.85 -4.97
N ASN A 129 -15.30 6.36 -4.50
CA ASN A 129 -16.19 7.21 -5.28
C ASN A 129 -15.68 8.64 -5.16
N ASN A 130 -15.49 9.33 -6.28
CA ASN A 130 -15.18 10.76 -6.25
C ASN A 130 -16.45 11.60 -6.05
N GLU A 131 -16.28 12.93 -5.91
CA GLU A 131 -17.39 13.89 -5.76
C GLU A 131 -18.39 13.86 -6.92
N ARG A 132 -17.97 13.42 -8.11
CA ARG A 132 -18.81 13.32 -9.31
C ARG A 132 -19.49 11.96 -9.46
N GLY A 133 -19.37 11.08 -8.45
CA GLY A 133 -19.97 9.75 -8.44
C GLY A 133 -19.28 8.72 -9.34
N SER A 134 -18.07 9.00 -9.84
CA SER A 134 -17.27 7.98 -10.54
C SER A 134 -16.56 7.10 -9.51
N SER A 135 -16.62 5.78 -9.70
CA SER A 135 -16.03 4.79 -8.80
C SER A 135 -14.78 4.17 -9.41
N SER A 136 -13.69 4.17 -8.65
CA SER A 136 -12.54 3.31 -8.90
C SER A 136 -12.64 2.07 -8.03
N TYR A 137 -12.44 0.88 -8.60
CA TYR A 137 -12.51 -0.40 -7.90
C TYR A 137 -11.17 -1.12 -7.93
N PHE A 138 -10.77 -1.68 -6.80
CA PHE A 138 -9.59 -2.54 -6.68
C PHE A 138 -10.00 -3.88 -6.08
N TYR A 139 -9.49 -4.98 -6.62
CA TYR A 139 -9.90 -6.33 -6.22
C TYR A 139 -8.78 -7.07 -5.48
N HIS A 140 -9.17 -7.66 -4.36
CA HIS A 140 -8.32 -8.31 -3.37
C HIS A 140 -8.78 -9.76 -3.14
N ASN A 141 -7.86 -10.61 -2.68
CA ASN A 141 -8.14 -12.02 -2.49
C ASN A 141 -8.67 -12.33 -1.09
N SER A 142 -8.42 -11.45 -0.12
CA SER A 142 -8.92 -11.59 1.25
C SER A 142 -9.56 -10.31 1.77
N GLU A 143 -10.35 -10.43 2.84
CA GLU A 143 -10.99 -9.26 3.46
C GLU A 143 -9.95 -8.36 4.12
N GLU A 144 -8.93 -8.96 4.72
CA GLU A 144 -7.85 -8.25 5.40
C GLU A 144 -7.09 -7.34 4.43
N GLU A 145 -6.79 -7.82 3.22
CA GLU A 145 -6.17 -7.01 2.15
C GLU A 145 -7.03 -5.81 1.79
N ALA A 146 -8.35 -6.02 1.60
CA ALA A 146 -9.28 -4.94 1.28
C ALA A 146 -9.37 -3.91 2.41
N ILE A 147 -9.40 -4.35 3.67
CA ILE A 147 -9.41 -3.47 4.84
C ILE A 147 -8.12 -2.64 4.92
N VAL A 148 -6.95 -3.24 4.68
CA VAL A 148 -5.67 -2.52 4.65
C VAL A 148 -5.67 -1.45 3.58
N GLU A 149 -6.18 -1.78 2.38
CA GLU A 149 -6.26 -0.82 1.29
C GLU A 149 -7.24 0.33 1.60
N VAL A 150 -8.40 0.04 2.20
CA VAL A 150 -9.31 1.09 2.72
C VAL A 150 -8.60 1.99 3.72
N TYR A 151 -7.83 1.43 4.66
CA TYR A 151 -7.08 2.24 5.62
C TYR A 151 -6.07 3.18 4.93
N LYS A 152 -5.36 2.71 3.89
CA LYS A 152 -4.43 3.54 3.11
C LYS A 152 -5.16 4.69 2.41
N MET A 153 -6.27 4.41 1.74
CA MET A 153 -7.10 5.43 1.08
C MET A 153 -7.62 6.47 2.10
N VAL A 154 -8.17 6.01 3.22
CA VAL A 154 -8.65 6.87 4.32
C VAL A 154 -7.54 7.73 4.91
N SER A 155 -6.34 7.19 5.04
CA SER A 155 -5.19 7.91 5.59
C SER A 155 -4.70 9.02 4.65
N VAL A 156 -4.75 8.79 3.33
CA VAL A 156 -4.44 9.83 2.33
C VAL A 156 -5.49 10.93 2.38
N GLU A 157 -6.78 10.56 2.37
CA GLU A 157 -7.90 11.50 2.42
C GLU A 157 -7.84 12.39 3.67
N TYR A 158 -7.59 11.77 4.83
CA TYR A 158 -7.42 12.52 6.08
C TYR A 158 -6.29 13.53 5.99
N LYS A 159 -5.12 13.15 5.45
CA LYS A 159 -3.98 14.08 5.29
C LYS A 159 -4.35 15.25 4.38
N LEU A 160 -5.10 15.02 3.30
CA LEU A 160 -5.51 16.08 2.37
C LEU A 160 -6.46 17.09 3.03
N GLN A 161 -7.36 16.65 3.92
CA GLN A 161 -8.32 17.53 4.60
C GLN A 161 -7.74 18.31 5.79
N GLN A 162 -6.53 18.00 6.26
CA GLN A 162 -5.86 18.74 7.33
C GLN A 162 -5.03 19.94 6.83
N HIS A 163 -4.99 20.17 5.51
CA HIS A 163 -4.28 21.27 4.86
C HIS A 163 -5.25 22.26 4.22
#